data_AF-A0A523KIG3-F1
#
_entry.id   AF-A0A523KIG3-F1
#
_cell.length_a   1.000
_cell.length_b   1.000
_cell.length_c   1.000
_cell.angle_alpha   90.00
_cell.angle_beta   90.00
_cell.angle_gamma   90.00
#
_symmetry.space_group_name_H-M   'P 1'
#
loop_
_entity.id
_entity.type
_entity.pdbx_description
1 polymer ?
#
loop_
_entity_poly.entity_id
_entity_poly.type
_entity_poly.pdbx_seq_one_letter_code
_entity_poly.pdbx_strand_id
1 'polypeptide(L)' 'MLSRIVEASARNPMFVALGVSVLVAWGLYAVANTPLDAIPDLSDVQVIVFTEYPGQAPRVVE' A
#
# COMPACT_ATOMS: atom_id res chain seq x y z
N MET A 1 -20.56 26.30 10.22
CA MET A 1 -19.38 25.47 10.53
C MET A 1 -18.37 25.54 9.39
N LEU A 2 -18.72 25.10 8.17
CA LEU A 2 -17.87 25.24 6.97
C LEU A 2 -17.41 26.67 6.72
N SER A 3 -18.31 27.66 6.82
CA SER A 3 -17.98 29.08 6.69
C SER A 3 -16.84 29.50 7.62
N ARG A 4 -16.86 29.06 8.88
CA ARG A 4 -15.81 29.36 9.86
C ARG A 4 -14.47 28.74 9.49
N ILE A 5 -14.47 27.54 8.89
CA ILE A 5 -13.25 26.86 8.43
C ILE A 5 -12.67 27.65 7.25
N VAL A 6 -13.48 27.97 6.24
CA VAL A 6 -13.05 28.74 5.07
C VAL A 6 -12.50 30.10 5.47
N GLU A 7 -13.19 30.80 6.38
CA GLU A 7 -12.77 32.11 6.87
C GLU A 7 -11.47 32.02 7.69
N ALA A 8 -11.31 30.98 8.53
CA ALA A 8 -10.06 30.72 9.24
C ALA A 8 -8.90 30.37 8.29
N SER A 9 -9.16 29.61 7.22
CA SER A 9 -8.19 29.30 6.17
C SER A 9 -7.79 30.55 5.39
N ALA A 10 -8.75 31.39 5.00
CA ALA A 10 -8.50 32.63 4.26
C ALA A 10 -7.73 33.66 5.10
N ARG A 11 -7.94 33.68 6.42
CA ARG A 11 -7.22 34.56 7.35
C ARG A 11 -5.77 34.13 7.58
N ASN A 12 -5.43 32.85 7.36
CA ASN A 12 -4.12 32.27 7.64
C ASN A 12 -3.50 31.61 6.39
N PRO A 13 -3.35 32.32 5.27
CA PRO A 13 -2.95 31.72 4.00
C PRO A 13 -1.54 31.13 4.05
N MET A 14 -0.64 31.71 4.85
CA MET A 14 0.73 31.20 5.04
C MET A 14 0.74 29.80 5.67
N PHE A 15 -0.06 29.58 6.71
CA PHE A 15 -0.15 28.27 7.39
C PHE A 15 -0.82 27.23 6.50
N VAL A 16 -1.84 27.64 5.74
CA VAL A 16 -2.48 26.77 4.74
C VAL A 16 -1.47 26.38 3.66
N ALA A 17 -0.71 27.34 3.12
CA ALA A 17 0.30 27.08 2.10
C ALA A 17 1.41 26.14 2.62
N LEU A 18 1.88 26.34 3.86
CA LEU A 18 2.86 25.46 4.50
C LEU A 18 2.31 24.03 4.69
N GLY A 19 1.07 23.91 5.15
CA GLY A 19 0.42 22.61 5.30
C GLY A 19 0.30 21.87 3.96
N VAL A 20 -0.11 22.59 2.91
CA VAL A 20 -0.19 22.05 1.55
C VAL A 20 1.20 21.66 1.04
N SER A 21 2.24 22.48 1.25
CA SER A 21 3.60 22.15 0.77
C SER A 21 4.16 20.90 1.44
N VAL A 22 3.94 20.74 2.75
CA VAL A 22 4.34 19.52 3.48
C VAL A 22 3.58 18.31 2.96
N LEU A 23 2.27 18.42 2.74
CA LEU A 23 1.45 17.34 2.18
C LEU A 23 1.90 16.93 0.78
N VAL A 24 2.26 17.91 -0.07
CA VAL A 24 2.79 17.64 -1.41
C VAL A 24 4.14 16.94 -1.33
N ALA A 25 5.07 17.45 -0.52
CA ALA A 25 6.38 16.83 -0.34
C ALA A 25 6.27 15.39 0.18
N TRP A 26 5.40 15.16 1.16
CA TRP A 26 5.09 13.82 1.64
C TRP A 26 4.49 12.97 0.52
N GLY A 27 3.49 13.46 -0.20
CA GLY A 27 2.86 12.75 -1.31
C GLY A 27 3.87 12.32 -2.37
N LEU A 28 4.79 13.21 -2.75
CA LEU A 28 5.87 12.89 -3.69
C LEU A 28 6.80 11.82 -3.15
N TYR A 29 7.20 11.92 -1.87
CA TYR A 29 7.98 10.88 -1.22
C TYR A 29 7.24 9.54 -1.22
N ALA A 30 5.95 9.52 -0.87
CA ALA A 30 5.14 8.31 -0.85
C ALA A 30 5.06 7.67 -2.24
N VAL A 31 4.73 8.45 -3.28
CA VAL A 31 4.65 7.95 -4.66
C VAL A 31 6.00 7.38 -5.12
N ALA A 32 7.11 8.05 -4.80
CA ALA A 32 8.44 7.58 -5.19
C ALA A 32 8.89 6.31 -4.45
N ASN A 33 8.39 6.07 -3.23
CA ASN A 33 8.79 4.94 -2.39
C ASN A 33 7.74 3.83 -2.28
N THR A 34 6.59 3.98 -2.93
CA THR A 34 5.56 2.93 -2.94
C THR A 34 6.00 1.84 -3.92
N PRO A 35 6.12 0.57 -3.48
CA PRO A 35 6.46 -0.53 -4.37
C PRO A 35 5.37 -0.68 -5.44
N LEU A 36 5.78 -0.62 -6.70
CA LEU A 36 4.90 -0.78 -7.84
C LEU A 36 5.10 -2.19 -8.41
N ASP A 37 4.02 -2.98 -8.41
CA ASP A 37 3.98 -4.25 -9.14
C ASP A 37 3.33 -4.03 -10.51
N ALA A 38 3.83 -4.74 -11.52
CA ALA A 38 3.32 -4.66 -12.88
C ALA A 38 2.01 -5.43 -13.04
N ILE A 39 1.77 -6.44 -12.19
CA ILE A 39 0.60 -7.32 -12.27
C ILE A 39 -0.03 -7.38 -10.87
N PRO A 40 -1.36 -7.20 -10.74
CA PRO A 40 -2.02 -7.41 -9.46
C PRO A 40 -1.90 -8.89 -9.06
N ASP A 41 -1.69 -9.17 -7.77
CA ASP A 41 -1.75 -10.55 -7.27
C ASP A 41 -3.18 -11.07 -7.41
N LEU A 42 -3.34 -12.05 -8.31
CA LEU A 42 -4.61 -12.73 -8.59
C LEU A 42 -4.57 -14.18 -8.13
N SER A 43 -3.53 -14.59 -7.41
CA SER A 43 -3.35 -15.96 -6.96
C SER A 43 -4.32 -16.28 -5.83
N ASP A 44 -4.88 -17.48 -5.82
CA ASP A 44 -5.62 -17.97 -4.68
C ASP A 44 -4.68 -18.21 -3.49
N VAL A 45 -5.19 -18.01 -2.27
CA VAL A 45 -4.42 -18.31 -1.06
C VAL A 45 -4.35 -19.84 -0.89
N GLN A 46 -3.23 -20.43 -1.32
CA GLN A 46 -2.99 -21.87 -1.23
C GLN A 46 -1.89 -22.19 -0.22
N VAL A 47 -2.10 -23.23 0.58
CA VAL A 47 -1.06 -23.83 1.44
C VAL A 47 -0.68 -25.19 0.86
N ILE A 48 0.59 -25.35 0.49
CA ILE A 48 1.12 -26.59 -0.06
C ILE A 48 1.69 -27.44 1.08
N VAL A 49 1.23 -28.69 1.20
CA VAL A 49 1.82 -29.69 2.11
C VAL A 49 2.59 -30.68 1.26
N PHE A 50 3.90 -30.74 1.46
CA PHE A 50 4.80 -31.60 0.72
C PHE A 50 5.58 -32.48 1.69
N THR A 51 5.61 -33.78 1.43
CA THR A 51 6.34 -34.78 2.21
C THR A 51 7.11 -35.68 1.26
N GLU A 52 8.43 -35.76 1.44
CA GLU A 52 9.28 -36.66 0.67
C GLU A 52 9.26 -38.08 1.27
N TYR A 53 9.04 -39.11 0.43
CA TYR A 53 9.20 -40.50 0.83
C TYR A 53 10.14 -41.26 -0.13
N PRO A 54 11.46 -41.13 0.06
CA PRO A 54 12.43 -41.69 -0.86
C PRO A 54 12.39 -43.23 -0.87
N GLY A 55 12.47 -43.81 -2.08
CA GLY A 55 12.55 -45.25 -2.28
C GLY A 55 11.21 -46.00 -2.30
N GLN A 56 10.08 -45.31 -2.13
CA GLN A 56 8.76 -45.91 -2.30
C GLN A 56 8.23 -45.70 -3.72
N ALA A 57 7.53 -46.71 -4.24
CA ALA A 57 6.85 -46.60 -5.53
C ALA A 57 5.66 -45.64 -5.41
N PRO A 58 5.26 -44.93 -6.49
CA PRO A 58 4.15 -43.96 -6.46
C PRO A 58 2.87 -44.51 -5.84
N ARG A 59 2.55 -45.79 -6.08
CA ARG A 59 1.38 -46.47 -5.53
C ARG A 59 1.35 -46.56 -3.99
N VAL A 60 2.51 -46.48 -3.33
CA VAL A 60 2.62 -46.49 -1.86
C VAL A 60 2.51 -45.07 -1.29
N VAL A 61 2.71 -44.05 -2.12
CA VAL A 61 2.71 -42.63 -1.74
C VAL A 61 1.36 -41.96 -2.03
N GLU A 62 0.61 -42.45 -3.04
CA GLU A 62 -0.75 -42.03 -3.40
C GLU A 62 -1.82 -42.38 -2.34
#